data_AF-A0A522IIQ1-F1
#
_entry.id   AF-A0A522IIQ1-F1
#
_cell.length_a   1.000
_cell.length_b   1.000
_cell.length_c   1.000
_cell.angle_alpha   90.00
_cell.angle_beta   90.00
_cell.angle_gamma   90.00
#
_symmetry.space_group_name_H-M   'P 1'
#
loop_
_entity.id
_entity.type
_entity.pdbx_description
1 polymer ?
#
loop_
_entity_poly.entity_id
_entity_poly.type
_entity_poly.pdbx_seq_one_letter_code
_entity_poly.pdbx_strand_id
1 'polypeptide(L)'
;MQALAKVPEVTLGFWVIKIAATTLGETGGDAVSMSLNLGYLIATGIFAALFIAFVIAQVRATKFHSALYWATIVATTTVGTTLADFVDRSLGIGYLGGSSLLLALLLLSLFVWH
;
A
#
# COMPACT_ATOMS: atom_id res chain seq x y z
N MET A 1 -32.72 5.26 7.37
CA MET A 1 -31.45 5.93 7.71
C MET A 1 -30.38 5.35 6.81
N GLN A 2 -29.89 6.11 5.83
CA GLN A 2 -28.77 5.68 4.99
C GLN A 2 -27.50 5.70 5.85
N ALA A 3 -26.83 4.55 5.95
CA ALA A 3 -25.57 4.46 6.68
C ALA A 3 -24.55 5.43 6.07
N LEU A 4 -24.06 6.37 6.88
CA LEU A 4 -22.95 7.27 6.55
C LEU A 4 -21.61 6.50 6.56
N ALA A 5 -21.56 5.32 5.94
CA ALA A 5 -20.34 4.52 5.87
C ALA A 5 -19.51 4.97 4.66
N LYS A 6 -18.34 5.57 4.93
CA LYS A 6 -17.30 5.84 3.91
C LYS A 6 -16.49 4.58 3.54
N VAL A 7 -16.98 3.39 3.89
CA VAL A 7 -16.27 2.11 3.77
C VAL A 7 -17.24 1.07 3.20
N PRO A 8 -16.80 0.18 2.27
CA PRO A 8 -17.65 -0.90 1.79
C PRO A 8 -18.19 -1.76 2.94
N GLU A 9 -19.41 -2.28 2.80
CA GLU A 9 -19.90 -3.30 3.72
C GLU A 9 -18.97 -4.51 3.71
N VAL A 10 -18.63 -5.02 4.92
CA VAL A 10 -17.74 -6.17 5.13
C VAL A 10 -18.46 -7.46 4.75
N THR A 11 -18.79 -7.58 3.47
CA THR A 11 -19.45 -8.71 2.84
C THR A 11 -18.41 -9.66 2.25
N LEU A 12 -18.86 -10.81 1.74
CA LEU A 12 -18.01 -11.72 0.97
C LEU A 12 -17.30 -11.02 -0.20
N GLY A 13 -17.98 -10.11 -0.90
CA GLY A 13 -17.40 -9.35 -2.00
C GLY A 13 -16.25 -8.43 -1.57
N PHE A 14 -16.32 -7.85 -0.37
CA PHE A 14 -15.22 -7.06 0.19
C PHE A 14 -13.95 -7.89 0.34
N TRP A 15 -14.06 -9.11 0.87
CA TRP A 15 -12.91 -9.99 1.07
C TRP A 15 -12.30 -10.44 -0.26
N VAL A 16 -13.13 -10.79 -1.25
CA VAL A 16 -12.66 -11.17 -2.59
C VAL A 16 -11.87 -10.03 -3.24
N ILE A 17 -12.42 -8.81 -3.24
CA ILE A 17 -11.74 -7.65 -3.84
C ILE A 17 -10.47 -7.31 -3.05
N LYS A 18 -10.49 -7.42 -1.73
CA LYS A 18 -9.31 -7.16 -0.90
C LYS A 18 -8.16 -8.12 -1.21
N ILE A 19 -8.45 -9.42 -1.33
CA ILE A 19 -7.45 -10.43 -1.73
C ILE A 19 -6.91 -10.11 -3.12
N ALA A 20 -7.80 -9.84 -4.09
CA ALA A 20 -7.40 -9.46 -5.44
C ALA A 20 -6.52 -8.20 -5.45
N ALA A 21 -6.86 -7.19 -4.64
CA ALA A 21 -6.11 -5.94 -4.52
C ALA A 21 -4.72 -6.15 -3.90
N THR A 22 -4.58 -7.03 -2.91
CA THR A 22 -3.28 -7.37 -2.32
C THR A 22 -2.40 -8.15 -3.30
N THR A 23 -2.96 -9.13 -4.02
CA THR A 23 -2.23 -9.90 -5.04
C THR A 23 -1.80 -9.04 -6.21
N LEU A 24 -2.71 -8.19 -6.70
CA LEU A 24 -2.40 -7.21 -7.74
C LEU A 24 -1.34 -6.21 -7.28
N GLY A 25 -1.34 -5.85 -5.99
CA GLY A 25 -0.37 -4.96 -5.39
C GLY A 25 1.06 -5.47 -5.56
N GLU A 26 1.29 -6.71 -5.13
CA GLU A 26 2.59 -7.39 -5.22
C GLU A 26 3.00 -7.64 -6.67
N THR A 27 2.13 -8.27 -7.48
CA THR A 27 2.42 -8.58 -8.89
C THR A 27 2.66 -7.32 -9.72
N GLY A 28 1.89 -6.26 -9.46
CA GLY A 28 2.05 -4.97 -10.14
C GLY A 28 3.36 -4.26 -9.74
N GLY A 29 3.74 -4.36 -8.48
CA GLY A 29 5.03 -3.87 -7.98
C GLY A 29 6.20 -4.54 -8.68
N ASP A 30 6.18 -5.87 -8.72
CA ASP A 30 7.20 -6.69 -9.38
C ASP A 30 7.26 -6.48 -10.89
N ALA A 31 6.12 -6.28 -11.55
CA ALA A 31 6.09 -5.99 -12.98
C ALA A 31 6.84 -4.69 -13.31
N VAL A 32 6.69 -3.64 -12.50
CA VAL A 32 7.37 -2.36 -12.75
C VAL A 32 8.82 -2.39 -12.27
N SER A 33 9.10 -3.00 -11.12
CA SER A 33 10.46 -3.05 -10.57
C SER A 33 11.37 -4.02 -11.32
N MET A 34 10.90 -5.25 -11.57
CA MET A 34 11.66 -6.35 -12.17
C MET A 34 11.42 -6.46 -13.68
N SER A 35 10.17 -6.55 -14.13
CA SER A 35 9.88 -6.84 -15.55
C SER A 35 10.20 -5.66 -16.49
N LEU A 36 10.04 -4.42 -16.02
CA LEU A 36 10.50 -3.23 -16.74
C LEU A 36 11.95 -2.84 -16.43
N ASN A 37 12.63 -3.60 -15.55
CA ASN A 37 14.03 -3.39 -15.15
C ASN A 37 14.32 -1.95 -14.66
N LEU A 38 13.32 -1.30 -14.04
CA LEU A 38 13.45 0.05 -13.48
C LEU A 38 14.10 0.03 -12.08
N GLY A 39 14.11 -1.13 -11.42
CA GLY A 39 14.61 -1.28 -10.06
C GLY A 39 13.63 -0.79 -9.00
N TYR A 40 13.84 -1.25 -7.76
CA TYR A 40 12.90 -1.01 -6.65
C TYR A 40 12.80 0.45 -6.24
N LEU A 41 13.89 1.23 -6.34
CA LEU A 41 13.88 2.64 -5.95
C LEU A 41 12.95 3.48 -6.85
N ILE A 42 13.09 3.32 -8.18
CA ILE A 42 12.28 4.05 -9.15
C ILE A 42 10.83 3.58 -9.08
N ALA A 43 10.60 2.25 -9.00
CA ALA A 43 9.25 1.69 -8.84
C ALA A 43 8.56 2.23 -7.58
N THR A 44 9.25 2.22 -6.43
CA THR A 44 8.74 2.78 -5.17
C THR A 44 8.39 4.25 -5.33
N GLY A 45 9.24 5.05 -5.99
CA GLY A 45 8.96 6.47 -6.25
C GLY A 45 7.71 6.70 -7.10
N ILE A 46 7.54 5.93 -8.18
CA ILE A 46 6.37 6.01 -9.06
C ILE A 46 5.09 5.65 -8.29
N PHE A 47 5.09 4.51 -7.60
CA PHE A 47 3.92 4.08 -6.87
C PHE A 47 3.63 4.98 -5.67
N ALA A 48 4.65 5.52 -5.00
CA ALA A 48 4.46 6.48 -3.91
C ALA A 48 3.79 7.76 -4.41
N ALA A 49 4.20 8.28 -5.58
CA ALA A 49 3.54 9.42 -6.20
C ALA A 49 2.08 9.13 -6.55
N LEU A 50 1.79 7.96 -7.12
CA LEU A 50 0.42 7.52 -7.41
C LEU A 50 -0.43 7.37 -6.15
N PHE A 51 0.14 6.75 -5.10
CA PHE A 51 -0.51 6.60 -3.80
C PHE A 51 -0.85 7.96 -3.18
N ILE A 52 0.10 8.89 -3.15
CA ILE A 52 -0.14 10.26 -2.65
C ILE A 52 -1.25 10.94 -3.45
N ALA A 53 -1.24 10.83 -4.77
CA ALA A 53 -2.29 11.39 -5.62
C ALA A 53 -3.68 10.82 -5.28
N PHE A 54 -3.79 9.50 -5.10
CA PHE A 54 -5.04 8.84 -4.71
C PHE A 54 -5.48 9.21 -3.30
N VAL A 55 -4.57 9.29 -2.32
CA VAL A 55 -4.87 9.72 -0.96
C VAL A 55 -5.37 11.16 -0.96
N ILE A 56 -4.73 12.08 -1.68
CA ILE A 56 -5.18 13.47 -1.81
C ILE A 56 -6.59 13.51 -2.41
N ALA A 57 -6.82 12.75 -3.49
CA ALA A 57 -8.14 12.66 -4.11
C ALA A 57 -9.18 12.10 -3.12
N GLN A 58 -8.83 11.08 -2.33
CA GLN A 58 -9.71 10.46 -1.35
C GLN A 58 -10.04 11.38 -0.18
N VAL A 59 -9.07 12.15 0.31
CA VAL A 59 -9.26 13.15 1.39
C VAL A 59 -10.13 14.32 0.89
N ARG A 60 -9.95 14.75 -0.37
CA ARG A 60 -10.78 15.79 -0.99
C ARG A 60 -12.19 15.31 -1.33
N ALA A 61 -12.40 14.02 -1.52
CA ALA A 61 -13.70 13.46 -1.84
C ALA A 61 -14.67 13.58 -0.65
N THR A 62 -15.73 14.36 -0.84
CA THR A 62 -16.79 14.56 0.16
C THR A 62 -17.76 13.38 0.24
N LYS A 63 -17.89 12.61 -0.86
CA LYS A 63 -18.72 11.41 -0.97
C LYS A 63 -17.88 10.16 -1.17
N PHE A 64 -18.39 9.02 -0.71
CA PHE A 64 -17.75 7.72 -0.92
C PHE A 64 -17.73 7.34 -2.40
N HIS A 65 -16.54 7.09 -2.93
CA HIS A 65 -16.33 6.60 -4.29
C HIS A 65 -15.63 5.24 -4.20
N SER A 66 -16.36 4.16 -4.50
CA SER A 66 -15.83 2.79 -4.40
C SER A 66 -14.56 2.57 -5.23
N ALA A 67 -14.54 3.08 -6.47
CA ALA A 67 -13.36 2.98 -7.34
C ALA A 67 -12.12 3.68 -6.75
N LEU A 68 -12.30 4.88 -6.18
CA LEU A 68 -11.21 5.64 -5.57
C LEU A 68 -10.70 4.97 -4.29
N TYR A 69 -11.61 4.41 -3.49
CA TYR A 69 -11.26 3.62 -2.32
C TYR A 69 -10.39 2.41 -2.71
N TRP A 70 -10.84 1.60 -3.66
CA TRP A 70 -10.10 0.41 -4.09
C TRP A 70 -8.79 0.75 -4.81
N ALA A 71 -8.76 1.82 -5.62
CA ALA A 71 -7.53 2.30 -6.25
C ALA A 71 -6.50 2.73 -5.20
N THR A 72 -6.93 3.41 -4.13
CA THR A 72 -6.05 3.78 -3.03
C THR A 72 -5.54 2.56 -2.27
N ILE A 73 -6.39 1.54 -2.05
CA ILE A 73 -5.98 0.28 -1.42
C ILE A 73 -4.92 -0.42 -2.28
N VAL A 74 -5.14 -0.57 -3.59
CA VAL A 74 -4.17 -1.17 -4.51
C VAL A 74 -2.86 -0.36 -4.52
N ALA A 75 -2.93 0.97 -4.59
CA ALA A 75 -1.73 1.80 -4.57
C ALA A 75 -0.96 1.65 -3.25
N THR A 76 -1.66 1.60 -2.11
CA THR A 76 -1.04 1.36 -0.79
C THR A 76 -0.31 0.02 -0.76
N THR A 77 -0.93 -1.06 -1.25
CA THR A 77 -0.33 -2.39 -1.23
C THR A 77 0.88 -2.45 -2.16
N THR A 78 0.80 -1.87 -3.37
CA THR A 78 1.94 -1.83 -4.29
C THR A 78 3.13 -1.02 -3.75
N VAL A 79 2.87 0.15 -3.15
CA VAL A 79 3.94 0.94 -2.50
C VAL A 79 4.56 0.16 -1.35
N GLY A 80 3.74 -0.47 -0.52
CA GLY A 80 4.21 -1.27 0.60
C GLY A 80 5.16 -2.39 0.17
N THR A 81 4.79 -3.16 -0.86
CA THR A 81 5.65 -4.22 -1.40
C THR A 81 6.95 -3.67 -1.96
N THR A 82 6.87 -2.69 -2.87
CA THR A 82 8.07 -2.15 -3.53
C THR A 82 9.03 -1.48 -2.55
N LEU A 83 8.51 -0.83 -1.51
CA LEU A 83 9.32 -0.25 -0.43
C LEU A 83 9.96 -1.34 0.44
N ALA A 84 9.22 -2.39 0.81
CA ALA A 84 9.77 -3.51 1.57
C ALA A 84 10.89 -4.20 0.79
N ASP A 85 10.68 -4.49 -0.50
CA ASP A 85 11.71 -5.07 -1.36
C ASP A 85 12.90 -4.14 -1.57
N PHE A 86 12.67 -2.82 -1.66
CA PHE A 86 13.77 -1.85 -1.68
C PHE A 86 14.63 -1.95 -0.42
N VAL A 87 13.99 -2.00 0.76
CA VAL A 87 14.70 -2.11 2.04
C VAL A 87 15.43 -3.44 2.15
N ASP A 88 14.76 -4.55 1.88
CA ASP A 88 15.35 -5.88 2.09
C ASP A 88 16.41 -6.22 1.04
N ARG A 89 16.15 -5.92 -0.24
CA ARG A 89 16.98 -6.34 -1.38
C ARG A 89 17.96 -5.26 -1.84
N SER A 90 17.56 -3.98 -1.83
CA SER A 90 18.41 -2.89 -2.37
C SER A 90 19.28 -2.22 -1.31
N LEU A 91 18.77 -2.02 -0.08
CA LEU A 91 19.60 -1.55 1.04
C LEU A 91 20.48 -2.67 1.63
N GLY A 92 20.20 -3.93 1.28
CA GLY A 92 21.03 -5.07 1.65
C GLY A 92 20.94 -5.47 3.13
N ILE A 93 19.96 -4.94 3.88
CA ILE A 93 19.77 -5.30 5.29
C ILE A 93 19.06 -6.65 5.45
N GLY A 94 18.50 -7.19 4.35
CA GLY A 94 17.82 -8.48 4.29
C GLY A 94 16.49 -8.51 5.07
N TYR A 95 15.72 -9.58 4.89
CA TYR A 95 14.40 -9.74 5.51
C TYR A 95 14.40 -9.61 7.03
N LEU A 96 15.46 -10.08 7.71
CA LEU A 96 15.61 -9.92 9.16
C LEU A 96 15.80 -8.45 9.55
N GLY A 97 16.61 -7.70 8.78
CA GLY A 97 16.83 -6.27 8.99
C GLY A 97 15.56 -5.46 8.74
N GLY A 98 14.88 -5.67 7.62
CA GLY A 98 13.63 -4.97 7.31
C GLY A 98 12.51 -5.29 8.29
N SER A 99 12.34 -6.55 8.68
CA SER A 99 11.35 -6.94 9.70
C SER A 99 11.66 -6.32 11.06
N SER A 100 12.94 -6.28 11.46
CA SER A 100 13.35 -5.65 12.72
C SER A 100 13.13 -4.14 12.70
N LEU A 101 13.37 -3.49 11.54
CA LEU A 101 13.09 -2.06 11.34
C LEU A 101 11.60 -1.76 11.49
N LEU A 102 10.73 -2.55 10.82
CA LEU A 102 9.28 -2.42 10.95
C LEU A 102 8.81 -2.61 12.39
N LEU A 103 9.36 -3.61 13.10
CA LEU A 103 9.07 -3.84 14.51
C LEU A 103 9.48 -2.64 15.37
N ALA A 104 10.68 -2.10 15.17
CA ALA A 104 11.16 -0.93 15.89
C ALA A 104 10.28 0.30 15.65
N LEU A 105 9.88 0.56 14.41
CA LEU A 105 8.97 1.65 14.06
C LEU A 105 7.59 1.46 14.70
N LEU A 106 7.07 0.24 14.73
CA LEU A 106 5.81 -0.09 15.39
C LEU A 106 5.89 0.18 16.90
N LEU A 107 6.93 -0.30 17.57
CA LEU A 107 7.14 -0.08 19.01
C LEU A 107 7.28 1.42 19.33
N LEU A 108 8.02 2.17 18.50
CA LEU A 108 8.17 3.61 18.65
C LEU A 108 6.83 4.34 18.48
N SER A 109 6.03 3.96 17.48
CA SER A 109 4.68 4.52 17.29
C SER A 109 3.78 4.25 18.49
N LEU A 110 3.83 3.05 19.07
CA LEU A 110 3.05 2.71 20.28
C LEU A 110 3.55 3.48 21.50
N PHE A 111 4.86 3.66 21.62
CA PHE A 111 5.47 4.44 22.70
C PHE A 111 5.09 5.92 22.63
N VAL A 112 5.08 6.53 21.44
CA VAL A 112 4.67 7.93 21.23
C VAL A 112 3.16 8.13 21.40
N TRP A 113 2.36 7.08 21.17
CA TRP A 113 0.90 7.14 21.31
C TRP A 113 0.44 7.23 22.78
N HIS A 114 1.22 6.67 23.70
CA HIS A 114 0.97 6.73 25.15
C HIS A 114 1.64 7.94 25.80
#